data_AF-A0A497ALQ4-F1
#
_entry.id   AF-A0A497ALQ4-F1
#
_cell.length_a   1.000
_cell.length_b   1.000
_cell.length_c   1.000
_cell.angle_alpha   90.00
_cell.angle_beta   90.00
_cell.angle_gamma   90.00
#
_symmetry.space_group_name_H-M   'P 1'
#
loop_
_entity.id
_entity.type
_entity.pdbx_description
1 polymer ?
#
loop_
_entity_poly.entity_id
_entity_poly.type
_entity_poly.pdbx_seq_one_letter_code
_entity_poly.pdbx_strand_id
1 'polypeptide(L)'
;MPEIPRSDLAIPLLTLKIFPGWLAGIILMSILAAALGTIDSQLVITTGAIVKDLYATYLRPNLEERALRKLTYLVTTVLVAIVAFSTLHPPDLLIWLNLFGLGGLEATFLWPYVFGLYWKRANKYGAMASMGTGTLTYIALYYKYGSNFYNLHPIVPALLIGAVVFVIVALATPAPPKEIIEKF
;
A
#
# COMPACT_ATOMS: atom_id res chain seq x y z
N MET A 1 3.83 13.51 35.23
CA MET A 1 2.81 13.15 34.21
C MET A 1 2.34 11.74 34.57
N PRO A 2 1.03 11.44 34.62
CA PRO A 2 0.60 10.07 34.93
C PRO A 2 1.19 9.14 33.86
N GLU A 3 1.86 8.08 34.28
CA GLU A 3 2.40 7.06 33.36
C GLU A 3 1.26 6.48 32.54
N ILE A 4 1.28 6.71 31.24
CA ILE A 4 0.33 6.10 30.30
C ILE A 4 0.91 4.71 29.98
N PRO A 5 0.29 3.59 30.40
CA PRO A 5 0.86 2.26 30.21
C PRO A 5 0.95 1.84 28.74
N ARG A 6 0.18 2.49 27.86
CA ARG A 6 0.16 2.32 26.40
C ARG A 6 -0.14 3.65 25.72
N SER A 7 0.77 4.12 24.86
CA SER A 7 0.64 5.40 24.12
C SER A 7 -0.69 5.50 23.34
N ASP A 8 -1.20 4.37 22.84
CA ASP A 8 -2.39 4.31 21.99
C ASP A 8 -3.70 4.66 22.71
N LEU A 9 -3.69 4.61 24.05
CA LEU A 9 -4.86 4.95 24.88
C LEU A 9 -4.88 6.41 25.33
N ALA A 10 -3.85 7.20 24.98
CA ALA A 10 -3.75 8.59 25.42
C ALA A 10 -4.93 9.43 24.95
N ILE A 11 -5.28 9.37 23.65
CA ILE A 11 -6.38 10.16 23.08
C ILE A 11 -7.74 9.77 23.69
N PRO A 12 -8.11 8.47 23.77
CA PRO A 12 -9.36 8.06 24.41
C PRO A 12 -9.47 8.49 25.87
N LEU A 13 -8.42 8.28 26.67
CA LEU A 13 -8.41 8.60 28.10
C LEU A 13 -8.48 10.10 28.36
N LEU A 14 -7.77 10.91 27.56
CA LEU A 14 -7.86 12.37 27.65
C LEU A 14 -9.24 12.88 27.26
N THR A 15 -9.84 12.31 26.21
CA THR A 15 -11.19 12.69 25.76
C THR A 15 -12.23 12.44 26.86
N LEU A 16 -12.17 11.27 27.51
CA LEU A 16 -13.07 10.92 28.62
C LEU A 16 -12.86 11.79 29.86
N LYS A 17 -11.65 12.32 30.07
CA LYS A 17 -11.32 13.13 31.25
C LYS A 17 -11.66 14.62 31.08
N ILE A 18 -11.57 15.14 29.85
CA ILE A 18 -11.69 16.58 29.56
C ILE A 18 -13.13 16.96 29.19
N PHE A 19 -13.88 16.06 28.54
CA PHE A 19 -15.22 16.35 28.02
C PHE A 19 -16.34 15.70 28.84
N PRO A 20 -17.55 16.29 28.86
CA PRO A 20 -18.72 15.63 29.41
C PRO A 20 -19.05 14.36 28.62
N GLY A 21 -19.56 13.33 29.31
CA GLY A 21 -19.68 11.97 28.76
C GLY A 21 -20.42 11.85 27.42
N TRP A 22 -21.43 12.68 27.17
CA TRP A 22 -22.15 12.69 25.89
C TRP A 22 -21.28 13.20 24.73
N LEU A 23 -20.46 14.22 24.96
CA LEU A 23 -19.56 14.80 23.96
C LEU A 23 -18.34 13.90 23.74
N ALA A 24 -17.80 13.32 24.81
CA ALA A 24 -16.74 12.31 24.72
C ALA A 24 -17.18 11.11 23.87
N GLY A 25 -18.42 10.64 24.05
CA GLY A 25 -18.99 9.57 23.22
C GLY A 25 -19.03 9.91 21.73
N ILE A 26 -19.48 11.12 21.37
CA ILE A 26 -19.52 11.59 19.97
C ILE A 26 -18.11 11.64 19.36
N ILE A 27 -17.14 12.19 20.10
CA ILE A 27 -15.75 12.30 19.62
C ILE A 27 -15.17 10.91 19.36
N LEU A 28 -15.30 9.97 20.30
CA LEU A 28 -14.77 8.62 20.11
C LEU A 28 -15.45 7.88 18.95
N MET A 29 -16.78 8.02 18.80
CA MET A 29 -17.49 7.48 17.65
C MET A 29 -17.01 8.07 16.33
N SER A 30 -16.68 9.37 16.28
CA SER A 30 -16.17 10.00 15.06
C SER A 30 -14.82 9.43 14.62
N ILE A 31 -13.92 9.17 15.58
CA ILE A 31 -12.60 8.57 15.32
C ILE A 31 -12.77 7.13 14.82
N LEU A 32 -13.65 6.36 15.46
CA LEU A 32 -13.96 4.98 15.03
C LEU A 32 -14.59 4.97 13.63
N ALA A 33 -15.53 5.86 13.35
CA ALA A 33 -16.15 5.98 12.03
C ALA A 33 -15.12 6.33 10.93
N ALA A 34 -14.19 7.25 11.21
CA ALA A 34 -13.12 7.60 10.28
C ALA A 34 -12.19 6.40 10.00
N ALA A 35 -11.84 5.63 11.03
CA ALA A 35 -11.03 4.42 10.87
C ALA A 35 -11.75 3.35 10.03
N LEU A 36 -13.03 3.11 10.30
CA LEU A 36 -13.86 2.17 9.53
C LEU A 36 -13.97 2.58 8.06
N GLY A 37 -14.17 3.87 7.76
CA GLY A 37 -14.21 4.36 6.38
C GLY A 37 -12.91 4.09 5.60
N THR A 38 -11.76 4.13 6.28
CA THR A 38 -10.46 3.78 5.66
C THR A 38 -10.39 2.28 5.37
N ILE A 39 -10.77 1.45 6.34
CA ILE A 39 -10.82 -0.02 6.19
C ILE A 39 -11.74 -0.43 5.03
N ASP A 40 -12.93 0.16 4.97
CA ASP A 40 -13.92 -0.12 3.92
C ASP A 40 -13.36 0.19 2.53
N SER A 41 -12.73 1.36 2.38
CA SER A 41 -12.13 1.76 1.10
C SER A 41 -11.00 0.82 0.67
N GLN A 42 -10.13 0.41 1.60
CA GLN A 42 -9.03 -0.52 1.32
C GLN A 42 -9.54 -1.92 0.97
N LEU A 43 -10.60 -2.40 1.65
CA LEU A 43 -11.24 -3.67 1.33
C LEU A 43 -11.85 -3.66 -0.07
N VAL A 44 -12.57 -2.59 -0.43
CA VAL A 44 -13.18 -2.47 -1.77
C VAL A 44 -12.11 -2.44 -2.86
N ILE A 45 -11.04 -1.67 -2.66
CA ILE A 45 -9.91 -1.61 -3.61
C ILE A 45 -9.26 -2.99 -3.76
N THR A 46 -8.99 -3.68 -2.64
CA THR A 46 -8.35 -5.00 -2.65
C THR A 46 -9.23 -6.07 -3.30
N THR A 47 -10.53 -6.10 -2.96
CA THR A 47 -11.49 -6.99 -3.63
C THR A 47 -11.57 -6.68 -5.11
N GLY A 48 -11.59 -5.41 -5.50
CA GLY A 48 -11.57 -4.98 -6.90
C GLY A 48 -10.36 -5.52 -7.65
N ALA A 49 -9.16 -5.37 -7.08
CA ALA A 49 -7.92 -5.87 -7.67
C ALA A 49 -7.93 -7.40 -7.84
N ILE A 50 -8.42 -8.15 -6.86
CA ILE A 50 -8.47 -9.62 -6.95
C ILE A 50 -9.54 -10.07 -7.94
N VAL A 51 -10.74 -9.50 -7.88
CA VAL A 51 -11.90 -10.01 -8.63
C VAL A 51 -11.95 -9.47 -10.05
N LYS A 52 -11.75 -8.16 -10.23
CA LYS A 52 -11.83 -7.53 -11.55
C LYS A 52 -10.49 -7.58 -12.27
N ASP A 53 -9.43 -7.10 -11.62
CA ASP A 53 -8.14 -6.92 -12.32
C ASP A 53 -7.43 -8.26 -12.55
N LEU A 54 -7.47 -9.18 -11.57
CA LEU A 54 -6.86 -10.50 -11.72
C LEU A 54 -7.84 -11.54 -12.28
N TYR A 55 -8.95 -11.83 -11.58
CA TYR A 55 -9.80 -12.95 -11.95
C TYR A 55 -10.60 -12.71 -13.23
N ALA A 56 -11.35 -11.61 -13.32
CA ALA A 56 -12.15 -11.32 -14.49
C ALA A 56 -11.27 -11.01 -15.69
N THR A 57 -10.30 -10.11 -15.59
CA THR A 57 -9.48 -9.73 -16.76
C THR A 57 -8.56 -10.84 -17.26
N TYR A 58 -7.87 -11.58 -16.38
CA TYR A 58 -6.86 -12.56 -16.81
C TYR A 58 -7.34 -14.02 -16.81
N LEU A 59 -8.13 -14.45 -15.81
CA LEU A 59 -8.51 -15.87 -15.70
C LEU A 59 -9.81 -16.19 -16.43
N ARG A 60 -10.81 -15.30 -16.37
CA ARG A 60 -12.15 -15.54 -16.95
C ARG A 60 -12.81 -14.25 -17.46
N PRO A 61 -12.43 -13.75 -18.65
CA PRO A 61 -12.89 -12.48 -19.21
C PRO A 61 -14.39 -12.37 -19.51
N ASN A 62 -15.11 -13.49 -19.61
CA ASN A 62 -16.55 -13.52 -19.93
C ASN A 62 -17.41 -13.99 -18.75
N LEU A 63 -17.19 -13.42 -17.57
CA LEU A 63 -18.01 -13.70 -16.38
C LEU A 63 -19.35 -12.99 -16.44
N GLU A 64 -20.43 -13.73 -16.17
CA GLU A 64 -21.76 -13.16 -15.98
C GLU A 64 -21.77 -12.20 -14.79
N GLU A 65 -22.50 -11.08 -14.89
CA GLU A 65 -22.56 -10.06 -13.84
C GLU A 65 -23.01 -10.60 -12.48
N ARG A 66 -23.96 -11.55 -12.46
CA ARG A 66 -24.39 -12.22 -11.21
C ARG A 66 -23.26 -13.01 -10.56
N ALA A 67 -22.49 -13.74 -11.36
CA ALA A 67 -21.35 -14.52 -10.86
C ALA A 67 -20.24 -13.58 -10.35
N LEU A 68 -19.99 -12.47 -11.05
CA LEU A 68 -19.04 -11.45 -10.63
C LEU A 68 -19.42 -10.81 -9.29
N ARG A 69 -20.71 -10.47 -9.10
CA ARG A 69 -21.21 -9.94 -7.82
C ARG A 69 -21.05 -10.94 -6.69
N LYS A 70 -21.44 -12.21 -6.90
CA LYS A 70 -21.27 -13.27 -5.90
C LYS A 70 -19.80 -13.45 -5.51
N LEU A 71 -18.89 -13.44 -6.49
CA LEU A 71 -17.46 -13.56 -6.24
C LEU A 71 -16.91 -12.36 -5.46
N THR A 72 -17.37 -11.14 -5.79
CA THR A 72 -17.03 -9.92 -5.06
C THR A 72 -17.42 -10.02 -3.59
N TYR A 73 -18.65 -10.46 -3.29
CA TYR A 73 -19.10 -10.67 -1.91
C TYR A 73 -18.31 -11.77 -1.21
N LEU A 74 -18.06 -12.90 -1.89
CA LEU A 74 -17.27 -14.00 -1.32
C LEU A 74 -15.86 -13.53 -0.92
N VAL A 75 -15.14 -12.89 -1.84
CA VAL A 75 -13.78 -12.41 -1.60
C VAL A 75 -13.76 -11.37 -0.48
N THR A 76 -14.70 -10.43 -0.47
CA THR A 76 -14.79 -9.43 0.60
C THR A 76 -15.02 -10.08 1.97
N THR A 77 -15.96 -11.03 2.07
CA THR A 77 -16.23 -11.76 3.32
C THR A 77 -15.01 -12.54 3.79
N VAL A 78 -14.29 -13.20 2.89
CA VAL A 78 -13.05 -13.92 3.21
C VAL A 78 -11.97 -12.97 3.71
N LEU A 79 -11.77 -11.82 3.06
CA LEU A 79 -10.79 -10.82 3.50
C LEU A 79 -11.14 -10.27 4.89
N VAL A 80 -12.41 -9.92 5.14
CA VAL A 80 -12.87 -9.46 6.46
C VAL A 80 -12.63 -10.53 7.52
N ALA A 81 -12.93 -11.80 7.23
CA ALA A 81 -12.69 -12.91 8.14
C ALA A 81 -11.19 -13.07 8.48
N ILE A 82 -10.31 -12.95 7.49
CA ILE A 82 -8.84 -13.01 7.69
C ILE A 82 -8.38 -11.86 8.59
N VAL A 83 -8.82 -10.63 8.33
CA VAL A 83 -8.45 -9.46 9.13
C VAL A 83 -8.98 -9.56 10.56
N ALA A 84 -10.24 -9.96 10.73
CA ALA A 84 -10.85 -10.16 12.05
C ALA A 84 -10.11 -11.25 12.85
N PHE A 85 -9.78 -12.37 12.21
CA PHE A 85 -9.01 -13.45 12.85
C PHE A 85 -7.59 -13.00 13.22
N SER A 86 -6.91 -12.30 12.32
CA SER A 86 -5.55 -11.78 12.55
C SER A 86 -5.49 -10.74 13.67
N THR A 87 -6.62 -10.11 14.01
CA THR A 87 -6.70 -9.15 15.11
C THR A 87 -6.74 -9.85 16.48
N LEU A 88 -7.26 -11.08 16.56
CA LEU A 88 -7.29 -11.86 17.80
C LEU A 88 -5.89 -12.34 18.22
N HIS A 89 -5.07 -12.69 17.23
CA HIS A 89 -3.68 -13.08 17.41
C HIS A 89 -2.81 -12.26 16.46
N PRO A 90 -2.42 -11.03 16.85
CA PRO A 90 -1.64 -10.15 16.00
C PRO A 90 -0.35 -10.85 15.58
N PRO A 91 -0.10 -11.05 14.27
CA PRO A 91 1.08 -11.75 13.82
C PRO A 91 2.33 -10.90 14.09
N ASP A 92 3.45 -11.53 14.40
CA ASP A 92 4.76 -10.86 14.53
C ASP A 92 5.17 -10.12 13.23
N LEU A 93 4.53 -10.49 12.11
CA LEU A 93 4.70 -9.86 10.80
C LEU A 93 4.04 -8.47 10.67
N LEU A 94 3.30 -7.95 11.66
CA LEU A 94 2.63 -6.64 11.54
C LEU A 94 3.58 -5.49 11.19
N ILE A 95 4.78 -5.49 11.77
CA ILE A 95 5.83 -4.50 11.45
C ILE A 95 6.22 -4.62 9.97
N TRP A 96 6.46 -5.83 9.49
CA TRP A 96 6.78 -6.08 8.09
C TRP A 96 5.65 -5.70 7.13
N LEU A 97 4.40 -5.96 7.51
CA LEU A 97 3.23 -5.60 6.71
C LEU A 97 3.11 -4.07 6.59
N ASN A 98 3.31 -3.34 7.68
CA ASN A 98 3.32 -1.88 7.67
C ASN A 98 4.46 -1.32 6.80
N LEU A 99 5.65 -1.89 6.92
CA LEU A 99 6.83 -1.48 6.14
C LEU A 99 6.66 -1.69 4.65
N PHE A 100 6.09 -2.82 4.23
CA PHE A 100 5.78 -3.09 2.84
C PHE A 100 4.63 -2.22 2.34
N GLY A 101 3.57 -2.06 3.16
CA GLY A 101 2.40 -1.28 2.81
C GLY A 101 2.68 0.19 2.56
N LEU A 102 3.65 0.78 3.27
CA LEU A 102 4.03 2.18 3.07
C LEU A 102 5.28 2.29 2.18
N GLY A 103 6.45 1.90 2.70
CA GLY A 103 7.72 2.10 1.99
C GLY A 103 7.92 1.14 0.81
N GLY A 104 7.45 -0.10 0.91
CA GLY A 104 7.57 -1.09 -0.18
C GLY A 104 6.78 -0.69 -1.43
N LEU A 105 5.55 -0.22 -1.26
CA LEU A 105 4.72 0.27 -2.37
C LEU A 105 5.34 1.50 -3.04
N GLU A 106 5.82 2.48 -2.27
CA GLU A 106 6.51 3.65 -2.80
C GLU A 106 7.78 3.26 -3.58
N ALA A 107 8.62 2.39 -3.00
CA ALA A 107 9.84 1.91 -3.65
C ALA A 107 9.57 1.14 -4.95
N THR A 108 8.42 0.46 -5.03
CA THR A 108 8.02 -0.30 -6.22
C THR A 108 7.50 0.63 -7.31
N PHE A 109 6.50 1.47 -6.98
CA PHE A 109 5.63 2.07 -7.97
C PHE A 109 5.94 3.54 -8.30
N LEU A 110 6.63 4.28 -7.42
CA LEU A 110 6.81 5.73 -7.58
C LEU A 110 7.42 6.08 -8.95
N TRP A 111 8.58 5.50 -9.29
CA TRP A 111 9.30 5.84 -10.51
C TRP A 111 8.65 5.34 -11.80
N PRO A 112 8.10 4.12 -11.87
CA PRO A 112 7.24 3.73 -12.99
C PRO A 112 6.10 4.71 -13.25
N TYR A 113 5.42 5.20 -12.21
CA TYR A 113 4.35 6.19 -12.37
C TYR A 113 4.89 7.55 -12.84
N VAL A 114 5.90 8.10 -12.16
CA VAL A 114 6.45 9.43 -12.48
C VAL A 114 7.05 9.45 -13.89
N PHE A 115 7.94 8.51 -14.21
CA PHE A 115 8.57 8.49 -15.53
C PHE A 115 7.59 8.04 -16.62
N GLY A 116 6.68 7.11 -16.32
CA GLY A 116 5.66 6.67 -17.27
C GLY A 116 4.75 7.80 -17.74
N LEU A 117 4.43 8.77 -16.87
CA LEU A 117 3.57 9.91 -17.19
C LEU A 117 4.34 11.08 -17.83
N TYR A 118 5.56 11.37 -17.38
CA TYR A 118 6.28 12.59 -17.77
C TYR A 118 7.44 12.38 -18.74
N TRP A 119 7.94 11.15 -18.91
CA TRP A 119 9.12 10.88 -19.72
C TRP A 119 8.79 10.02 -20.94
N LYS A 120 8.80 10.63 -22.13
CA LYS A 120 8.51 9.95 -23.41
C LYS A 120 9.41 8.74 -23.71
N ARG A 121 10.58 8.64 -23.06
CA ARG A 121 11.51 7.52 -23.21
C ARG A 121 11.27 6.39 -22.18
N ALA A 122 10.35 6.56 -21.24
CA ALA A 122 10.00 5.53 -20.28
C ALA A 122 9.48 4.27 -20.99
N ASN A 123 9.99 3.11 -20.58
CA ASN A 123 9.63 1.82 -21.17
C ASN A 123 9.39 0.76 -20.11
N LYS A 124 8.77 -0.36 -20.52
CA LYS A 124 8.43 -1.47 -19.64
C LYS A 124 9.64 -2.12 -18.94
N TYR A 125 10.80 -2.12 -19.59
CA TYR A 125 12.01 -2.74 -19.05
C TYR A 125 12.59 -1.91 -17.90
N GLY A 126 12.69 -0.59 -18.07
CA GLY A 126 13.10 0.34 -17.02
C GLY A 126 12.13 0.31 -15.84
N ALA A 127 10.83 0.24 -16.11
CA ALA A 127 9.81 0.10 -15.07
C ALA A 127 9.99 -1.19 -14.26
N MET A 128 10.06 -2.36 -14.90
CA MET A 128 10.23 -3.63 -14.21
C MET A 128 11.55 -3.71 -13.42
N ALA A 129 12.65 -3.21 -14.00
CA ALA A 129 13.95 -3.20 -13.34
C ALA A 129 13.94 -2.28 -12.10
N SER A 130 13.35 -1.08 -12.21
CA SER A 130 13.19 -0.16 -11.08
C SER A 130 12.30 -0.75 -9.99
N MET A 131 11.17 -1.38 -10.35
CA MET A 131 10.26 -2.01 -9.39
C MET A 131 10.99 -3.08 -8.58
N GLY A 132 11.73 -3.98 -9.25
CA GLY A 132 12.47 -5.03 -8.57
C GLY A 132 13.62 -4.48 -7.72
N THR A 133 14.46 -3.63 -8.29
CA THR A 133 15.64 -3.10 -7.60
C THR A 133 15.29 -2.17 -6.44
N GLY A 134 14.31 -1.28 -6.60
CA GLY A 134 13.84 -0.38 -5.54
C GLY A 134 13.33 -1.16 -4.32
N THR A 135 12.47 -2.15 -4.56
CA THR A 135 11.88 -2.97 -3.49
C THR A 135 12.92 -3.85 -2.81
N LEU A 136 13.78 -4.54 -3.56
CA LEU A 136 14.85 -5.36 -3.00
C LEU A 136 15.84 -4.52 -2.18
N THR A 137 16.18 -3.33 -2.67
CA THR A 137 17.07 -2.41 -1.96
C THR A 137 16.43 -1.92 -0.66
N TYR A 138 15.14 -1.56 -0.68
CA TYR A 138 14.42 -1.15 0.51
C TYR A 138 14.41 -2.26 1.58
N ILE A 139 14.06 -3.49 1.19
CA ILE A 139 14.04 -4.65 2.09
C ILE A 139 15.43 -4.92 2.66
N ALA A 140 16.46 -4.94 1.80
CA ALA A 140 17.83 -5.23 2.22
C ALA A 140 18.37 -4.17 3.21
N LEU A 141 18.10 -2.89 2.95
CA LEU A 141 18.52 -1.80 3.83
C LEU A 141 17.76 -1.83 5.16
N TYR A 142 16.45 -2.06 5.13
CA TYR A 142 15.66 -2.18 6.35
C TYR A 142 16.09 -3.38 7.20
N TYR A 143 16.33 -4.54 6.58
CA TYR A 143 16.79 -5.73 7.30
C TYR A 143 18.16 -5.52 7.96
N LYS A 144 19.09 -4.81 7.28
CA LYS A 144 20.46 -4.60 7.77
C LYS A 144 20.61 -3.46 8.78
N TYR A 145 19.88 -2.36 8.60
CA TYR A 145 20.07 -1.12 9.36
C TYR A 145 18.82 -0.68 10.15
N GLY A 146 17.73 -1.46 10.08
CA GLY A 146 16.44 -1.10 10.68
C GLY A 146 15.86 0.16 10.03
N SER A 147 15.11 0.93 10.81
CA SER A 147 14.52 2.21 10.35
C SER A 147 15.54 3.36 10.21
N ASN A 148 16.79 3.17 10.62
CA ASN A 148 17.81 4.22 10.68
C ASN A 148 19.04 3.88 9.85
N PHE A 149 18.97 4.16 8.55
CA PHE A 149 20.11 4.13 7.66
C PHE A 149 20.82 5.49 7.68
N TYR A 150 21.91 5.64 8.47
CA TYR A 150 22.68 6.90 8.55
C TYR A 150 21.82 8.15 8.83
N ASN A 151 20.90 8.08 9.80
CA ASN A 151 19.90 9.11 10.12
C ASN A 151 18.86 9.38 9.01
N LEU A 152 18.79 8.54 7.98
CA LEU A 152 17.77 8.57 6.95
C LEU A 152 16.91 7.31 7.02
N HIS A 153 15.64 7.46 6.68
CA HIS A 153 14.78 6.30 6.51
C HIS A 153 15.24 5.51 5.26
N PRO A 154 15.33 4.17 5.30
CA PRO A 154 15.79 3.33 4.17
C PRO A 154 15.06 3.55 2.84
N ILE A 155 13.87 4.17 2.87
CA ILE A 155 13.10 4.52 1.68
C ILE A 155 13.85 5.51 0.78
N VAL A 156 14.57 6.48 1.35
CA VAL A 156 15.27 7.52 0.59
C VAL A 156 16.34 6.93 -0.34
N PRO A 157 17.32 6.16 0.17
CA PRO A 157 18.31 5.53 -0.70
C PRO A 157 17.68 4.49 -1.66
N ALA A 158 16.64 3.77 -1.25
CA ALA A 158 15.95 2.82 -2.11
C ALA A 158 15.28 3.50 -3.32
N LEU A 159 14.63 4.65 -3.09
CA LEU A 159 14.05 5.46 -4.15
C LEU A 159 15.12 6.03 -5.08
N LEU A 160 16.24 6.54 -4.56
CA LEU A 160 17.33 7.04 -5.40
C LEU A 160 17.90 5.94 -6.30
N ILE A 161 18.13 4.76 -5.75
CA ILE A 161 18.63 3.61 -6.52
C ILE A 161 17.59 3.19 -7.58
N GLY A 162 16.30 3.11 -7.21
CA GLY A 162 15.23 2.81 -8.15
C GLY A 162 15.18 3.79 -9.33
N ALA A 163 15.26 5.10 -9.07
CA ALA A 163 15.31 6.13 -10.12
C ALA A 163 16.49 5.94 -11.07
N VAL A 164 17.69 5.75 -10.52
CA VAL A 164 18.91 5.57 -11.30
C VAL A 164 18.80 4.32 -12.17
N VAL A 165 18.33 3.20 -11.61
CA VAL A 165 18.12 1.96 -12.37
C VAL A 165 17.06 2.16 -13.46
N PHE A 166 15.96 2.86 -13.16
CA PHE A 166 14.95 3.17 -14.17
C PHE A 166 15.57 3.88 -15.38
N VAL A 167 16.32 4.97 -15.12
CA VAL A 167 16.91 5.80 -16.17
C VAL A 167 17.94 5.01 -16.98
N ILE A 168 18.85 4.30 -16.31
CA ILE A 168 19.89 3.51 -16.97
C ILE A 168 19.26 2.43 -17.86
N VAL A 169 18.33 1.66 -17.32
CA VAL A 169 17.71 0.55 -18.06
C VAL A 169 16.82 1.07 -19.18
N ALA A 170 16.06 2.15 -18.98
CA ALA A 170 15.23 2.73 -20.03
C ALA A 170 16.04 3.29 -21.21
N LEU A 171 17.25 3.80 -20.94
CA LEU A 171 18.17 4.25 -21.98
C LEU A 171 18.89 3.09 -22.68
N ALA A 172 19.26 2.05 -21.94
CA ALA A 172 19.96 0.88 -22.45
C ALA A 172 19.05 -0.10 -23.23
N THR A 173 17.73 -0.02 -23.04
CA THR A 173 16.74 -0.90 -23.68
C THR A 173 15.96 -0.19 -24.79
N PRO A 174 15.23 -0.94 -25.65
CA PRO A 174 14.51 -0.37 -26.77
C PRO A 174 13.53 0.74 -26.37
N ALA A 175 13.35 1.70 -27.27
CA ALA A 175 12.36 2.75 -27.11
C ALA A 175 10.95 2.17 -26.94
N PRO A 176 10.05 2.82 -26.19
CA PRO A 176 8.64 2.46 -26.24
C PRO A 176 8.11 2.61 -27.69
N PRO A 177 7.19 1.75 -28.14
CA PRO A 177 6.55 1.87 -29.45
C PRO A 177 5.88 3.23 -29.63
N LYS A 178 6.01 3.83 -30.82
CA LYS A 178 5.43 5.15 -31.15
C LYS A 178 3.91 5.20 -30.95
N GLU A 179 3.23 4.08 -31.19
CA GLU A 179 1.79 3.91 -31.03
C GLU A 179 1.29 4.12 -29.58
N ILE A 180 2.16 3.91 -28.59
CA ILE A 180 1.86 4.19 -27.18
C ILE A 180 2.07 5.67 -26.87
N ILE A 181 3.08 6.31 -27.47
CA ILE A 181 3.40 7.73 -27.23
C ILE A 181 2.36 8.65 -27.86
N GLU A 182 1.79 8.29 -29.03
CA GLU A 182 0.80 9.12 -29.74
C GLU A 182 -0.63 9.04 -29.15
N LYS A 183 -0.90 8.05 -28.29
CA LYS A 183 -2.17 7.92 -27.56
C LYS A 183 -2.29 8.85 -26.34
N PHE A 184 -1.21 9.55 -25.98
CA PHE A 184 -1.13 10.52 -24.89
C PHE A 184 -0.70 11.90 -25.42
#